data_AF-A0A7W5HP75-F1
#
_entry.id   AF-A0A7W5HP75-F1
#
_cell.length_a   1.000
_cell.length_b   1.000
_cell.length_c   1.000
_cell.angle_alpha   90.00
_cell.angle_beta   90.00
_cell.angle_gamma   90.00
#
_symmetry.space_group_name_H-M   'P 1'
#
loop_
_entity.id
_entity.type
_entity.pdbx_description
1 polymer ?
#
loop_
_entity_poly.entity_id
_entity_poly.type
_entity_poly.pdbx_seq_one_letter_code
_entity_poly.pdbx_strand_id
1 'polypeptide(L)' 'MPELLLDDRALTVAEGTSVAAALALGSDGCTRTSVSGQRRAPLCGMGICQECRVTIDGRRRLACQTLCRDGMQVQTCP' A
#
# COMPACT_ATOMS: atom_id res chain seq x y z
N MET A 1 11.15 10.57 9.49
CA MET A 1 10.83 9.15 9.18
C MET A 1 9.38 8.88 9.58
N PRO A 2 8.45 8.78 8.62
CA PRO A 2 7.03 8.58 8.93
C PRO A 2 6.76 7.21 9.56
N GLU A 3 5.88 7.19 10.57
CA GLU A 3 5.28 6.00 11.15
C GLU A 3 3.84 5.82 10.65
N LEU A 4 3.49 4.63 10.20
CA LEU A 4 2.16 4.30 9.66
C LEU A 4 1.69 2.93 10.14
N LEU A 5 0.39 2.67 10.03
CA LEU A 5 -0.22 1.38 10.30
C LEU A 5 -0.54 0.67 8.97
N LEU A 6 0.05 -0.50 8.75
CA LEU A 6 -0.31 -1.42 7.67
C LEU A 6 -1.12 -2.58 8.26
N ASP A 7 -2.40 -2.68 7.94
CA ASP A 7 -3.29 -3.72 8.48
C ASP A 7 -3.15 -3.87 10.02
N ASP A 8 -3.24 -2.72 10.70
CA ASP A 8 -3.08 -2.55 12.16
C ASP A 8 -1.68 -2.84 12.72
N ARG A 9 -0.66 -3.01 11.85
CA ARG A 9 0.74 -3.19 12.26
C ARG A 9 1.54 -1.92 12.02
N ALA A 10 2.21 -1.43 13.07
CA ALA A 10 3.09 -0.28 12.98
C ALA A 10 4.31 -0.57 12.10
N LEU A 11 4.63 0.36 11.20
CA LEU A 11 5.80 0.34 10.34
C LEU A 11 6.38 1.75 10.25
N THR A 12 7.69 1.88 10.47
CA THR A 12 8.44 3.11 10.21
C THR A 12 9.18 2.99 8.89
N VAL A 13 9.09 3.99 8.03
CA VAL A 13 9.77 4.00 6.73
C VAL A 13 10.57 5.28 6.50
N ALA A 14 11.47 5.24 5.51
CA ALA A 14 12.20 6.43 5.09
C ALA A 14 11.28 7.50 4.48
N GLU A 15 11.66 8.75 4.60
CA GLU A 15 10.95 9.83 3.92
C GLU A 15 11.00 9.64 2.39
N GLY A 16 9.91 9.98 1.72
CA GLY A 16 9.75 9.72 0.28
C GLY A 16 9.37 8.28 -0.07
N THR A 17 9.25 7.37 0.91
CA THR A 17 8.76 6.01 0.65
C THR A 17 7.30 6.04 0.18
N SER A 18 7.01 5.41 -0.96
CA SER A 18 5.63 5.21 -1.40
C SER A 18 4.94 4.12 -0.59
N VAL A 19 3.61 4.16 -0.49
CA VAL A 19 2.83 3.13 0.20
C VAL A 19 3.05 1.76 -0.45
N ALA A 20 3.26 1.70 -1.77
CA ALA A 20 3.62 0.45 -2.45
C ALA A 20 4.96 -0.13 -1.94
N ALA A 21 5.97 0.71 -1.74
CA ALA A 21 7.25 0.29 -1.18
C ALA A 21 7.11 -0.11 0.30
N ALA A 22 6.32 0.63 1.08
CA ALA A 22 6.03 0.26 2.47
C ALA A 22 5.36 -1.12 2.58
N LEU A 23 4.40 -1.42 1.70
CA LEU A 23 3.77 -2.75 1.64
C LEU A 23 4.75 -3.85 1.28
N ALA A 24 5.71 -3.60 0.38
CA ALA A 24 6.75 -4.57 0.06
C ALA A 24 7.75 -4.81 1.22
N LEU A 25 7.91 -3.83 2.12
CA LEU A 25 8.79 -3.93 3.30
C LEU A 25 8.09 -4.56 4.52
N GLY A 26 6.83 -4.19 4.77
CA GLY A 26 6.08 -4.58 5.98
C GLY A 26 5.08 -5.73 5.79
N SER A 27 4.89 -6.20 4.55
CA SER A 27 3.98 -7.30 4.21
C SER A 27 4.55 -8.14 3.06
N ASP A 28 3.77 -9.06 2.50
CA ASP A 28 4.18 -9.83 1.32
C ASP A 28 3.96 -9.12 -0.02
N GLY A 29 3.68 -7.81 0.02
CA GLY A 29 3.49 -6.96 -1.15
C GLY A 29 2.12 -7.12 -1.83
N CYS A 30 1.25 -8.01 -1.33
CA CYS A 30 -0.13 -8.08 -1.80
C CYS A 30 -0.90 -6.83 -1.39
N THR A 31 -1.68 -6.29 -2.32
CA THR A 31 -2.47 -5.06 -2.11
C THR A 31 -3.97 -5.33 -2.17
N ARG A 32 -4.38 -6.29 -3.01
CA ARG A 32 -5.77 -6.74 -3.13
C ARG A 32 -5.86 -8.14 -3.73
N THR A 33 -6.99 -8.79 -3.54
CA THR A 33 -7.40 -9.95 -4.33
C THR A 33 -8.36 -9.56 -5.46
N SER A 34 -8.18 -10.13 -6.66
CA SER A 34 -9.08 -9.90 -7.81
C SER A 34 -10.38 -10.67 -7.66
N VAL A 35 -11.38 -10.35 -8.48
CA VAL A 35 -12.69 -11.05 -8.49
C VAL A 35 -12.58 -12.56 -8.73
N SER A 36 -11.50 -13.00 -9.40
CA SER A 36 -11.16 -14.41 -9.63
C SER A 36 -10.28 -15.04 -8.55
N GLY A 37 -10.09 -14.38 -7.39
CA GLY A 37 -9.30 -14.91 -6.27
C GLY A 37 -7.77 -14.79 -6.43
N GLN A 38 -7.28 -14.07 -7.45
CA GLN A 38 -5.84 -13.92 -7.66
C GLN A 38 -5.29 -12.76 -6.84
N ARG A 39 -4.20 -13.01 -6.10
CA ARG A 39 -3.46 -11.99 -5.36
C ARG A 39 -2.82 -10.99 -6.32
N ARG A 40 -2.93 -9.70 -6.02
CA ARG A 40 -2.42 -8.62 -6.87
C ARG A 40 -1.48 -7.72 -6.09
N ALA A 41 -0.39 -7.34 -6.75
CA ALA A 41 0.65 -6.48 -6.23
C ALA A 41 0.93 -5.33 -7.23
N PRO A 42 1.64 -4.28 -6.81
CA PRO A 42 2.09 -3.23 -7.72
C PRO A 42 2.93 -3.82 -8.87
N LEU A 43 2.55 -3.51 -10.12
CA LEU A 43 3.28 -3.96 -11.32
C LEU A 43 4.01 -2.80 -12.00
N CYS A 44 3.26 -1.79 -12.45
CA CYS A 44 3.84 -0.71 -13.27
C CYS A 44 4.56 0.39 -12.50
N GLY A 45 4.33 0.54 -11.18
CA GLY A 45 4.80 1.68 -10.39
C GLY A 45 4.20 3.05 -10.74
N MET A 46 3.63 3.21 -11.93
CA MET A 46 3.16 4.49 -12.50
C MET A 46 1.65 4.76 -12.30
N GLY A 47 0.90 3.79 -11.76
CA GLY A 47 -0.55 3.90 -11.54
C GLY A 47 -1.44 3.45 -12.70
N ILE A 48 -0.86 3.14 -13.87
CA ILE A 48 -1.60 2.71 -15.07
C ILE A 48 -2.31 1.37 -14.87
N CYS A 49 -1.62 0.37 -14.32
CA CYS A 49 -2.19 -0.96 -14.14
C CYS A 49 -3.32 -1.01 -13.10
N GLN A 50 -3.39 -0.02 -12.21
CA GLN A 50 -4.28 -0.01 -11.04
C GLN A 50 -4.21 -1.25 -10.14
N GLU A 51 -3.13 -2.02 -10.24
CA GLU A 51 -3.03 -3.25 -9.48
C GLU A 51 -2.73 -3.01 -7.99
N CYS A 52 -2.20 -1.84 -7.65
CA CYS A 52 -1.79 -1.44 -6.30
C CYS A 52 -2.85 -0.70 -5.48
N ARG A 53 -4.14 -0.86 -5.82
CA ARG A 53 -5.22 -0.13 -5.13
C ARG A 53 -5.42 -0.67 -3.71
N VAL A 54 -5.25 0.19 -2.73
CA VAL A 54 -5.48 -0.08 -1.30
C VAL A 54 -6.39 0.99 -0.69
N THR A 55 -6.86 0.77 0.54
CA THR A 55 -7.58 1.79 1.31
C THR A 55 -6.55 2.55 2.16
N ILE A 56 -6.53 3.87 2.05
CA ILE A 56 -5.66 4.76 2.81
C ILE A 56 -6.54 5.79 3.48
N ASP A 57 -6.54 5.82 4.81
CA ASP A 57 -7.36 6.71 5.64
C ASP A 57 -8.85 6.67 5.21
N GLY A 58 -9.38 5.45 5.03
CA GLY A 58 -10.77 5.22 4.61
C GLY A 58 -11.08 5.51 3.13
N ARG A 59 -10.09 5.89 2.30
CA ARG A 59 -10.29 6.18 0.87
C ARG A 59 -9.49 5.25 -0.02
N ARG A 60 -10.11 4.78 -1.12
CA ARG A 60 -9.38 3.97 -2.11
C ARG A 60 -8.38 4.84 -2.86
N ARG A 61 -7.10 4.45 -2.85
CA ARG A 61 -6.01 5.15 -3.52
C ARG A 61 -5.03 4.18 -4.17
N LEU A 62 -4.16 4.69 -5.03
CA LEU A 62 -3.07 3.94 -5.64
C LEU A 62 -1.85 4.01 -4.72
N ALA A 63 -1.40 2.85 -4.22
CA ALA A 63 -0.26 2.78 -3.31
C ALA A 63 1.04 3.29 -3.96
N CYS A 64 1.24 3.05 -5.27
CA CYS A 64 2.47 3.46 -5.95
C CYS A 64 2.57 4.98 -6.18
N GLN A 65 1.46 5.71 -6.12
CA GLN A 65 1.42 7.18 -6.27
C GLN A 65 1.16 7.91 -4.96
N THR A 66 1.09 7.20 -3.84
CA THR A 66 0.86 7.79 -2.52
C THR A 66 2.12 7.69 -1.70
N LEU A 67 2.64 8.82 -1.21
CA LEU A 67 3.75 8.85 -0.26
C LEU A 67 3.24 8.54 1.15
N CYS A 68 4.04 7.78 1.90
CA CYS A 68 3.80 7.52 3.31
C CYS A 68 3.86 8.81 4.11
N ARG A 69 2.98 8.94 5.10
CA ARG A 69 2.90 10.07 6.01
C ARG A 69 2.70 9.55 7.42
N ASP A 70 3.09 10.37 8.38
CA ASP A 70 2.95 10.03 9.78
C ASP A 70 1.47 9.86 10.17
N GLY A 71 1.18 8.83 10.96
CA GLY A 71 -0.16 8.47 11.40
C GLY A 71 -1.08 7.91 10.30
N MET A 72 -0.55 7.65 9.10
CA MET A 72 -1.32 7.09 7.98
C MET A 72 -1.83 5.68 8.31
N GLN A 73 -3.07 5.38 7.93
CA GLN A 73 -3.64 4.04 8.05
C GLN A 73 -3.85 3.44 6.67
N VAL A 74 -3.17 2.32 6.40
CA VAL A 74 -3.27 1.58 5.15
C VAL A 74 -3.88 0.23 5.42
N GLN A 75 -4.96 -0.07 4.72
CA GLN A 75 -5.64 -1.35 4.77
C GLN A 75 -5.56 -2.02 3.40
N THR A 76 -4.98 -3.21 3.37
CA THR A 76 -5.02 -4.09 2.22
C THR A 76 -6.27 -4.99 2.31
N CYS A 77 -6.69 -5.57 1.19
CA CYS A 77 -7.70 -6.63 1.19
C CYS A 77 -7.11 -7.84 0.45
N PRO A 78 -6.08 -8.47 1.03
CA PRO A 78 -5.27 -9.48 0.38
C PRO A 78 -5.98 -10.83 0.28
#